data_AF-A0A9X2VS16-F1
#
_entry.id   AF-A0A9X2VS16-F1
#
_cell.length_a   1.000
_cell.length_b   1.000
_cell.length_c   1.000
_cell.angle_alpha   90.00
_cell.angle_beta   90.00
_cell.angle_gamma   90.00
#
_symmetry.space_group_name_H-M   'P 1'
#
loop_
_entity.id
_entity.type
_entity.pdbx_description
1 polymer ?
#
loop_
_entity_poly.entity_id
_entity_poly.type
_entity_poly.pdbx_seq_one_letter_code
_entity_poly.pdbx_strand_id
1 'polypeptide(L)'
;MNVNTAATARKKKIEKYFHKTPNPSDNTIALAFLIGGGVLAFIGLLLLGGGGAFFGVVLMAGAGYLGYQGFLRKSAYDRAYEASTPKPTAKEMDRLLLDDLLKIERTAMTQLDLTPEDLQLEASGSDPFAALAHGSASSAHEGRRPLVVFGPAVNSGFAIGEDDVWRCKRYEVMVICPTSYHMAIYRCVLDFLTGGMQSVETHEYHYTDVVAVSTNTRPAPDLVLDILAIIDEEQVRFARTLLKEFQIVVSSGDRSKVVVGISDEEDPDNSATLQDSGINRVIDTVRKVLRDKKGGTAALN
;
A
#
# COMPACT_ATOMS: atom_id res chain seq x y z
N MET A 1 -22.79 -1.81 16.61
CA MET A 1 -21.57 -2.64 16.49
C MET A 1 -20.39 -1.77 16.91
N ASN A 2 -19.61 -2.14 17.93
CA ASN A 2 -18.58 -1.28 18.50
C ASN A 2 -17.50 -0.95 17.46
N VAL A 3 -17.17 0.34 17.29
CA VAL A 3 -16.18 0.85 16.33
C VAL A 3 -14.84 0.11 16.45
N ASN A 4 -14.44 -0.23 17.67
CA ASN A 4 -13.21 -0.98 17.96
C ASN A 4 -13.22 -2.41 17.41
N THR A 5 -14.37 -3.09 17.39
CA THR A 5 -14.48 -4.47 16.90
C THR A 5 -14.38 -4.51 15.36
N ALA A 6 -15.01 -3.55 14.68
CA ALA A 6 -14.94 -3.45 13.23
C ALA A 6 -13.53 -3.09 12.74
N ALA A 7 -12.87 -2.13 13.39
CA ALA A 7 -11.48 -1.76 13.09
C ALA A 7 -10.52 -2.94 13.28
N THR A 8 -10.72 -3.74 14.32
CA THR A 8 -9.91 -4.94 14.60
C THR A 8 -10.12 -6.02 13.54
N ALA A 9 -11.36 -6.26 13.11
CA ALA A 9 -11.67 -7.23 12.06
C ALA A 9 -11.08 -6.83 10.70
N ARG A 10 -11.21 -5.54 10.33
CA ARG A 10 -10.62 -4.96 9.13
C ARG A 10 -9.11 -5.10 9.13
N LYS A 11 -8.45 -4.69 10.23
CA LYS A 11 -7.00 -4.83 10.40
C LYS A 11 -6.56 -6.26 10.19
N LYS A 12 -7.18 -7.23 10.90
CA LYS A 12 -6.83 -8.64 10.77
C LYS A 12 -6.99 -9.16 9.34
N LYS A 13 -8.04 -8.75 8.62
CA LYS A 13 -8.28 -9.17 7.22
C LYS A 13 -7.22 -8.61 6.27
N ILE A 14 -6.94 -7.31 6.36
CA ILE A 14 -6.01 -6.62 5.46
C ILE A 14 -4.57 -7.03 5.76
N GLU A 15 -4.21 -7.19 7.03
CA GLU A 15 -2.87 -7.61 7.45
C GLU A 15 -2.44 -8.94 6.81
N LYS A 16 -3.37 -9.88 6.59
CA LYS A 16 -3.09 -11.14 5.87
C LYS A 16 -2.54 -10.93 4.47
N TYR A 17 -2.98 -9.88 3.77
CA TYR A 17 -2.52 -9.56 2.42
C TYR A 17 -1.00 -9.29 2.40
N PHE A 18 -0.52 -8.62 3.44
CA PHE A 18 0.88 -8.23 3.58
C PHE A 18 1.75 -9.33 4.22
N HIS A 19 1.16 -10.45 4.62
CA HIS A 19 1.92 -11.61 5.09
C HIS A 19 2.30 -12.51 3.92
N LYS A 20 3.58 -12.89 3.90
CA LYS A 20 4.11 -13.90 2.99
C LYS A 20 3.44 -15.25 3.25
N THR A 21 2.95 -15.86 2.18
CA THR A 21 2.54 -17.27 2.24
C THR A 21 3.80 -18.11 2.36
N PRO A 22 3.92 -19.00 3.36
CA PRO A 22 5.11 -19.85 3.49
C PRO A 22 5.26 -20.76 2.26
N ASN A 23 6.51 -21.09 1.89
CA ASN A 23 6.77 -21.89 0.69
C ASN A 23 6.29 -23.34 0.91
N PRO A 24 5.53 -23.95 -0.01
CA PRO A 24 5.07 -25.33 0.15
C PRO A 24 6.22 -26.34 0.39
N SER A 25 7.44 -26.04 -0.10
CA SER A 25 8.63 -26.86 0.17
C SER A 25 8.99 -26.92 1.66
N ASP A 26 8.73 -25.88 2.45
CA ASP A 26 8.97 -25.87 3.89
C ASP A 26 8.10 -26.91 4.60
N ASN A 27 6.84 -27.05 4.16
CA ASN A 27 5.94 -28.08 4.65
C ASN A 27 6.37 -29.48 4.20
N THR A 28 6.83 -29.64 2.95
CA THR A 28 7.38 -30.91 2.45
C THR A 28 8.61 -31.34 3.24
N ILE A 29 9.52 -30.42 3.54
CA ILE A 29 10.70 -30.68 4.37
C ILE A 29 10.25 -31.07 5.79
N ALA A 30 9.36 -30.28 6.41
CA ALA A 30 8.86 -30.60 7.75
C ALA A 30 8.21 -31.99 7.82
N LEU A 31 7.43 -32.36 6.79
CA LEU A 31 6.82 -33.68 6.67
C LEU A 31 7.88 -34.78 6.49
N ALA A 32 8.92 -34.54 5.68
CA ALA A 32 10.02 -35.48 5.50
C ALA A 32 10.77 -35.75 6.81
N PHE A 33 11.01 -34.72 7.64
CA PHE A 33 11.60 -34.88 8.97
C PHE A 33 10.72 -35.74 9.89
N LEU A 34 9.40 -35.52 9.88
CA LEU A 34 8.44 -36.31 10.67
C LEU A 34 8.40 -37.77 10.21
N ILE A 35 8.32 -38.02 8.89
CA ILE A 35 8.31 -39.37 8.32
C ILE A 35 9.64 -40.07 8.59
N GLY A 36 10.77 -39.41 8.33
CA GLY A 36 12.10 -39.96 8.58
C GLY A 36 12.32 -40.28 10.07
N GLY A 37 11.87 -39.41 10.97
CA GLY A 37 11.85 -39.68 12.40
C GLY A 37 11.00 -40.90 12.76
N GLY A 38 9.79 -41.02 12.21
CA GLY A 38 8.92 -42.18 12.41
C GLY A 38 9.53 -43.50 11.93
N VAL A 39 10.17 -43.50 10.75
CA VAL A 39 10.88 -44.66 10.20
C VAL A 39 12.06 -45.06 11.09
N LEU A 40 12.87 -44.10 11.53
CA LEU A 40 14.00 -44.38 12.42
C LEU A 40 13.56 -44.90 13.78
N ALA A 41 12.46 -44.37 14.35
CA ALA A 41 11.89 -44.89 15.58
C ALA A 41 11.43 -46.34 15.41
N PHE A 42 10.77 -46.65 14.29
CA PHE A 42 10.31 -48.00 13.98
C PHE A 42 11.48 -48.99 13.86
N ILE A 43 12.54 -48.63 13.11
CA ILE A 43 13.75 -49.46 12.99
C ILE A 43 14.45 -49.61 14.34
N GLY A 44 14.56 -48.51 15.11
CA GLY A 44 15.13 -48.52 16.46
C GLY A 44 14.40 -49.49 17.39
N LEU A 45 13.07 -49.48 17.36
CA LEU A 45 12.23 -50.40 18.13
C LEU A 45 12.48 -51.87 17.77
N LEU A 46 12.58 -52.20 16.47
CA LEU A 46 12.88 -53.55 16.01
C LEU A 46 14.26 -54.03 16.49
N LEU A 47 15.27 -53.16 16.45
CA LEU A 47 16.63 -53.50 16.91
C LEU A 47 16.71 -53.71 18.43
N LEU A 48 15.90 -52.99 19.21
CA LEU A 48 15.78 -53.23 20.66
C LEU A 48 15.26 -54.65 20.96
N GLY A 49 14.31 -55.15 20.16
CA GLY A 49 13.78 -56.52 20.30
C GLY A 49 14.70 -57.62 19.73
N GLY A 50 15.57 -57.28 18.77
CA GLY A 50 16.43 -58.23 18.04
C GLY A 50 17.86 -58.40 18.58
N GLY A 51 18.20 -57.83 19.74
CA GLY A 51 19.53 -57.95 20.37
C GLY A 51 20.53 -56.84 20.00
N GLY A 52 20.13 -55.85 19.19
CA GLY A 52 20.93 -54.69 18.82
C GLY A 52 20.69 -53.47 19.72
N ALA A 53 20.64 -53.67 21.04
CA ALA A 53 20.09 -52.68 21.98
C ALA A 53 20.74 -51.29 21.90
N PHE A 54 22.07 -51.21 21.79
CA PHE A 54 22.80 -49.95 21.67
C PHE A 54 22.36 -49.14 20.42
N PHE A 55 22.37 -49.77 19.24
CA PHE A 55 21.94 -49.12 18.00
C PHE A 55 20.46 -48.74 18.04
N GLY A 56 19.62 -49.58 18.67
CA GLY A 56 18.21 -49.27 18.89
C GLY A 56 18.00 -47.96 19.66
N VAL A 57 18.74 -47.75 20.77
CA VAL A 57 18.65 -46.50 21.55
C VAL A 57 19.13 -45.29 20.75
N VAL A 58 20.24 -45.40 20.01
CA VAL A 58 20.77 -44.30 19.19
C VAL A 58 19.76 -43.88 18.10
N LEU A 59 19.13 -44.85 17.42
CA LEU A 59 18.10 -44.57 16.42
C LEU A 59 16.86 -43.92 17.04
N MET A 60 16.44 -44.36 18.23
CA MET A 60 15.32 -43.74 18.96
C MET A 60 15.63 -42.29 19.36
N ALA A 61 16.86 -41.99 19.79
CA ALA A 61 17.28 -40.62 20.09
C ALA A 61 17.30 -39.74 18.83
N GLY A 62 17.84 -40.26 17.72
CA GLY A 62 17.81 -39.58 16.42
C GLY A 62 16.38 -39.33 15.93
N ALA A 63 15.49 -40.31 16.09
CA ALA A 63 14.07 -40.18 15.76
C ALA A 63 13.38 -39.10 16.60
N GLY A 64 13.65 -39.04 17.90
CA GLY A 64 13.14 -37.99 18.79
C GLY A 64 13.59 -36.59 18.35
N TYR A 65 14.86 -36.45 18.00
CA TYR A 65 15.40 -35.18 17.49
C TYR A 65 14.74 -34.75 16.17
N LEU A 66 14.65 -35.65 15.18
CA LEU A 66 14.02 -35.35 13.89
C LEU A 66 12.53 -35.09 14.02
N GLY A 67 11.83 -35.83 14.87
CA GLY A 67 10.41 -35.62 15.18
C GLY A 67 10.17 -34.25 15.82
N TYR A 68 10.99 -33.85 16.78
CA TYR A 68 10.91 -32.53 17.41
C TYR A 68 11.17 -31.40 16.41
N GLN A 69 12.23 -31.51 15.58
CA GLN A 69 12.53 -30.52 14.54
C GLN A 69 11.43 -30.44 13.48
N GLY A 70 10.91 -31.59 13.03
CA GLY A 70 9.78 -31.66 12.10
C GLY A 70 8.52 -30.99 12.66
N PHE A 71 8.21 -31.23 13.94
CA PHE A 71 7.08 -30.61 14.62
C PHE A 71 7.22 -29.09 14.74
N LEU A 72 8.38 -28.58 15.17
CA LEU A 72 8.63 -27.14 15.26
C LEU A 72 8.48 -26.45 13.90
N ARG A 73 9.05 -27.04 12.85
CA ARG A 73 8.95 -26.50 11.48
C ARG A 73 7.52 -26.53 10.97
N LYS A 74 6.79 -27.63 11.16
CA LYS A 74 5.39 -27.74 10.76
C LYS A 74 4.52 -26.73 11.50
N SER A 75 4.68 -26.59 12.82
CA SER A 75 3.95 -25.60 13.62
C SER A 75 4.26 -24.16 13.21
N ALA A 76 5.51 -23.85 12.83
CA ALA A 76 5.86 -22.55 12.29
C ALA A 76 5.21 -22.30 10.91
N TYR A 77 5.24 -23.30 10.02
CA TYR A 77 4.58 -23.25 8.71
C TYR A 77 3.07 -23.05 8.86
N ASP A 78 2.40 -23.87 9.66
CA ASP A 78 0.95 -23.83 9.83
C ASP A 78 0.51 -22.46 10.41
N ARG A 79 1.24 -21.91 11.40
CA ARG A 79 1.00 -20.55 11.93
C ARG A 79 1.18 -19.46 10.88
N ALA A 80 2.25 -19.53 10.09
CA ALA A 80 2.49 -18.57 9.01
C ALA A 80 1.41 -18.65 7.92
N TYR A 81 0.98 -19.87 7.59
CA TYR A 81 -0.07 -20.13 6.61
C TYR A 81 -1.44 -19.62 7.07
N GLU A 82 -1.80 -19.84 8.34
CA GLU A 82 -3.03 -19.31 8.94
C GLU A 82 -3.04 -17.77 9.01
N ALA A 83 -1.86 -17.17 9.25
CA ALA A 83 -1.68 -15.73 9.25
C ALA A 83 -1.83 -15.13 7.85
N SER A 84 -1.44 -15.86 6.79
CA SER A 84 -1.55 -15.39 5.40
C SER A 84 -2.87 -15.74 4.71
N THR A 85 -3.61 -16.76 5.14
CA THR A 85 -4.73 -17.33 4.35
C THR A 85 -6.08 -17.25 5.11
N PRO A 86 -7.22 -16.93 4.44
CA PRO A 86 -7.34 -16.48 3.06
C PRO A 86 -6.91 -15.00 2.90
N LYS A 87 -6.22 -14.68 1.81
CA LYS A 87 -5.89 -13.30 1.45
C LYS A 87 -7.11 -12.61 0.84
N PRO A 88 -7.32 -11.32 1.12
CA PRO A 88 -8.24 -10.54 0.31
C PRO A 88 -7.72 -10.46 -1.13
N THR A 89 -8.64 -10.41 -2.09
CA THR A 89 -8.26 -10.29 -3.51
C THR A 89 -7.75 -8.88 -3.81
N ALA A 90 -6.97 -8.72 -4.89
CA ALA A 90 -6.52 -7.41 -5.37
C ALA A 90 -7.69 -6.41 -5.54
N LYS A 91 -8.80 -6.86 -6.13
CA LYS A 91 -10.02 -6.05 -6.30
C LYS A 91 -10.68 -5.65 -4.98
N GLU A 92 -10.68 -6.55 -3.98
CA GLU A 92 -11.17 -6.20 -2.64
C GLU A 92 -10.30 -5.12 -1.99
N MET A 93 -8.98 -5.19 -2.17
CA MET A 93 -8.05 -4.19 -1.66
C MET A 93 -8.27 -2.83 -2.33
N ASP A 94 -8.42 -2.80 -3.66
CA ASP A 94 -8.68 -1.54 -4.39
C ASP A 94 -10.01 -0.91 -3.98
N ARG A 95 -11.05 -1.74 -3.79
CA ARG A 95 -12.35 -1.28 -3.29
C ARG A 95 -12.26 -0.68 -1.89
N LEU A 96 -11.53 -1.35 -0.98
CA LEU A 96 -11.33 -0.84 0.38
C LEU A 96 -10.59 0.51 0.37
N LEU A 97 -9.56 0.63 -0.47
CA LEU A 97 -8.82 1.88 -0.61
C LEU A 97 -9.74 2.99 -1.16
N LEU A 98 -10.54 2.67 -2.17
CA LEU A 98 -11.53 3.60 -2.71
C LEU A 98 -12.50 4.11 -1.63
N ASP A 99 -13.08 3.20 -0.84
CA ASP A 99 -14.00 3.56 0.24
C ASP A 99 -13.34 4.51 1.27
N ASP A 100 -12.06 4.27 1.61
CA ASP A 100 -11.30 5.14 2.52
C ASP A 100 -10.98 6.51 1.89
N LEU A 101 -10.62 6.55 0.62
CA LEU A 101 -10.34 7.81 -0.09
C LEU A 101 -11.60 8.67 -0.21
N LEU A 102 -12.77 8.07 -0.45
CA LEU A 102 -14.06 8.77 -0.43
C LEU A 102 -14.39 9.33 0.96
N LYS A 103 -14.03 8.61 2.02
CA LYS A 103 -14.19 9.10 3.40
C LYS A 103 -13.23 10.27 3.69
N ILE A 104 -12.00 10.20 3.21
CA ILE A 104 -11.00 11.27 3.33
C ILE A 104 -11.48 12.51 2.58
N GLU A 105 -11.99 12.36 1.35
CA GLU A 105 -12.57 13.45 0.55
C GLU A 105 -13.67 14.20 1.33
N ARG A 106 -14.64 13.48 1.88
CA ARG A 106 -15.71 14.10 2.68
C ARG A 106 -15.16 14.80 3.92
N THR A 107 -14.21 14.16 4.60
CA THR A 107 -13.56 14.74 5.79
C THR A 107 -12.81 16.02 5.44
N ALA A 108 -12.10 16.04 4.30
CA ALA A 108 -11.39 17.21 3.81
C ALA A 108 -12.35 18.37 3.53
N MET A 109 -13.45 18.12 2.81
CA MET A 109 -14.47 19.15 2.55
C MET A 109 -15.05 19.73 3.84
N THR A 110 -15.35 18.88 4.83
CA THR A 110 -15.86 19.34 6.13
C THR A 110 -14.81 20.12 6.94
N GLN A 111 -13.55 19.68 6.98
CA GLN A 111 -12.50 20.38 7.74
C GLN A 111 -12.08 21.70 7.10
N LEU A 112 -12.20 21.82 5.78
CA LEU A 112 -11.95 23.05 5.04
C LEU A 112 -13.18 23.96 4.98
N ASP A 113 -14.29 23.57 5.59
CA ASP A 113 -15.57 24.30 5.56
C ASP A 113 -16.06 24.62 4.14
N LEU A 114 -15.93 23.65 3.23
CA LEU A 114 -16.30 23.78 1.83
C LEU A 114 -17.54 22.95 1.50
N THR A 115 -18.38 23.49 0.63
CA THR A 115 -19.45 22.73 -0.03
C THR A 115 -19.08 22.42 -1.49
N PRO A 116 -19.74 21.43 -2.12
CA PRO A 116 -19.50 21.14 -3.54
C PRO A 116 -19.65 22.35 -4.46
N GLU A 117 -20.55 23.29 -4.12
CA GLU A 117 -20.82 24.50 -4.89
C GLU A 117 -19.62 25.48 -4.91
N ASP A 118 -18.80 25.47 -3.85
CA ASP A 118 -17.61 26.31 -3.74
C ASP A 118 -16.48 25.87 -4.69
N LEU A 119 -16.49 24.59 -5.09
CA LEU A 119 -15.49 24.01 -5.97
C LEU A 119 -15.68 24.53 -7.40
N GLN A 120 -14.60 24.69 -8.16
CA GLN A 120 -14.65 25.13 -9.55
C GLN A 120 -14.58 24.01 -10.59
N LEU A 121 -14.49 22.76 -10.13
CA LEU A 121 -14.31 21.61 -11.01
C LEU A 121 -15.65 21.05 -11.44
N GLU A 122 -15.96 21.09 -12.73
CA GLU A 122 -17.09 20.34 -13.26
C GLU A 122 -16.80 18.84 -13.27
N ALA A 123 -17.81 18.04 -12.92
CA ALA A 123 -17.72 16.57 -12.80
C ALA A 123 -17.27 15.86 -14.10
N SER A 124 -17.38 16.54 -15.24
CA SER A 124 -17.47 15.96 -16.58
C SER A 124 -16.17 15.42 -17.20
N GLY A 125 -15.07 15.26 -16.44
CA GLY A 125 -13.82 14.78 -17.06
C GLY A 125 -12.78 14.11 -16.16
N SER A 126 -12.96 14.13 -14.84
CA SER A 126 -11.93 13.63 -13.93
C SER A 126 -12.57 12.98 -12.71
N ASP A 127 -13.07 11.76 -12.84
CA ASP A 127 -13.24 10.91 -11.66
C ASP A 127 -11.85 10.39 -11.25
N PRO A 128 -11.26 10.89 -10.14
CA PRO A 128 -9.94 10.47 -9.70
C PRO A 128 -9.92 8.99 -9.29
N PHE A 129 -11.10 8.38 -9.15
CA PHE A 129 -11.26 7.01 -8.70
C PHE A 129 -11.62 6.02 -9.80
N ALA A 130 -11.81 6.47 -11.05
CA ALA A 130 -12.25 5.60 -12.14
C ALA A 130 -11.31 4.41 -12.38
N ALA A 131 -10.01 4.59 -12.15
CA ALA A 131 -9.02 3.53 -12.27
C ALA A 131 -9.16 2.48 -11.15
N LEU A 132 -9.40 2.90 -9.90
CA LEU A 132 -9.64 2.01 -8.76
C LEU A 132 -11.01 1.32 -8.81
N ALA A 133 -12.00 1.94 -9.47
CA ALA A 133 -13.34 1.41 -9.59
C ALA A 133 -13.47 0.30 -10.66
N HIS A 134 -12.38 -0.07 -11.36
CA HIS A 134 -12.33 -1.14 -12.37
C HIS A 134 -13.43 -1.02 -13.44
N GLY A 135 -13.72 0.21 -13.88
CA GLY A 135 -14.75 0.48 -14.88
C GLY A 135 -16.19 0.36 -14.38
N SER A 136 -16.40 0.03 -13.09
CA SER A 136 -17.68 0.31 -12.46
C SER A 136 -17.78 1.83 -12.34
N ALA A 137 -18.70 2.44 -13.09
CA ALA A 137 -18.97 3.85 -12.94
C ALA A 137 -19.17 4.11 -11.45
N SER A 138 -18.34 4.97 -10.85
CA SER A 138 -18.59 5.44 -9.50
C SER A 138 -19.83 6.32 -9.59
N SER A 139 -21.01 5.69 -9.58
CA SER A 139 -22.32 6.32 -9.73
C SER A 139 -22.67 7.26 -8.57
N ALA A 140 -21.69 7.58 -7.72
CA ALA A 140 -21.93 8.12 -6.41
C ALA A 140 -22.25 9.62 -6.44
N HIS A 141 -21.66 10.44 -7.31
CA HIS A 141 -21.86 11.89 -7.22
C HIS A 141 -21.90 12.59 -8.59
N GLU A 142 -23.11 12.91 -9.03
CA GLU A 142 -23.37 14.03 -9.96
C GLU A 142 -23.06 15.33 -9.21
N GLY A 143 -21.85 15.87 -9.36
CA GLY A 143 -21.48 17.09 -8.66
C GLY A 143 -20.01 17.44 -8.78
N ARG A 144 -19.68 18.68 -8.41
CA ARG A 144 -18.29 19.14 -8.34
C ARG A 144 -17.57 18.42 -7.20
N ARG A 145 -16.36 17.95 -7.45
CA ARG A 145 -15.58 17.16 -6.49
C ARG A 145 -14.15 17.68 -6.41
N PRO A 146 -13.48 17.54 -5.26
CA PRO A 146 -12.08 17.89 -5.16
C PRO A 146 -11.23 16.86 -5.91
N LEU A 147 -9.98 17.24 -6.20
CA LEU A 147 -9.00 16.35 -6.79
C LEU A 147 -8.32 15.58 -5.68
N VAL A 148 -8.19 14.26 -5.84
CA VAL A 148 -7.51 13.41 -4.87
C VAL A 148 -6.28 12.81 -5.52
N VAL A 149 -5.12 13.03 -4.91
CA VAL A 149 -3.85 12.39 -5.25
C VAL A 149 -3.43 11.56 -4.06
N PHE A 150 -2.97 10.35 -4.32
CA PHE A 150 -2.43 9.49 -3.28
C PHE A 150 -1.22 8.72 -3.79
N GLY A 151 -0.45 8.21 -2.84
CA GLY A 151 0.59 7.23 -3.09
C GLY A 151 1.25 6.77 -1.79
N PRO A 152 2.39 6.07 -1.87
CA PRO A 152 3.01 5.47 -0.70
C PRO A 152 3.48 6.54 0.29
N ALA A 153 3.14 6.36 1.56
CA ALA A 153 3.83 7.11 2.60
C ALA A 153 5.28 6.62 2.72
N VAL A 154 6.20 7.52 3.08
CA VAL A 154 7.60 7.16 3.37
C VAL A 154 7.63 6.10 4.49
N ASN A 155 8.45 5.05 4.34
CA ASN A 155 8.57 3.92 5.27
C ASN A 155 7.27 3.12 5.44
N SER A 156 6.49 3.00 4.37
CA SER A 156 5.32 2.12 4.31
C SER A 156 5.74 0.70 3.93
N GLY A 157 5.26 -0.30 4.67
CA GLY A 157 5.38 -1.69 4.24
C GLY A 157 4.49 -1.93 3.01
N PHE A 158 4.88 -2.86 2.15
CA PHE A 158 4.19 -3.09 0.88
C PHE A 158 3.95 -4.58 0.62
N ALA A 159 3.08 -4.86 -0.34
CA ALA A 159 2.87 -6.17 -0.92
C ALA A 159 2.53 -6.01 -2.40
N ILE A 160 3.02 -6.93 -3.22
CA ILE A 160 2.71 -6.99 -4.65
C ILE A 160 1.52 -7.94 -4.81
N GLY A 161 0.48 -7.48 -5.48
CA GLY A 161 -0.69 -8.29 -5.79
C GLY A 161 -0.43 -9.33 -6.87
N GLU A 162 -1.42 -10.20 -7.10
CA GLU A 162 -1.43 -11.13 -8.24
C GLU A 162 -1.48 -10.40 -9.60
N ASP A 163 -1.72 -9.10 -9.60
CA ASP A 163 -1.78 -8.17 -10.73
C ASP A 163 -0.51 -7.33 -10.89
N ASP A 164 0.59 -7.69 -10.20
CA ASP A 164 1.86 -6.96 -10.17
C ASP A 164 1.77 -5.51 -9.67
N VAL A 165 0.62 -5.12 -9.10
CA VAL A 165 0.42 -3.80 -8.53
C VAL A 165 0.90 -3.77 -7.08
N TRP A 166 1.75 -2.80 -6.79
CA TRP A 166 2.26 -2.51 -5.46
C TRP A 166 1.19 -1.84 -4.61
N ARG A 167 0.87 -2.45 -3.48
CA ARG A 167 -0.06 -1.93 -2.48
C ARG A 167 0.65 -1.69 -1.17
N CYS A 168 0.24 -0.64 -0.45
CA CYS A 168 0.97 -0.13 0.69
C CYS A 168 0.14 -0.24 1.97
N LYS A 169 0.80 -0.42 3.13
CA LYS A 169 0.15 -0.39 4.44
C LYS A 169 -0.29 1.03 4.82
N ARG A 170 0.41 2.03 4.32
CA ARG A 170 0.18 3.46 4.57
C ARG A 170 0.24 4.25 3.27
N TYR A 171 -0.71 5.14 3.07
CA TYR A 171 -0.79 6.04 1.92
C TYR A 171 -0.73 7.49 2.38
N GLU A 172 0.08 8.29 1.71
CA GLU A 172 -0.03 9.74 1.78
C GLU A 172 -1.13 10.17 0.81
N VAL A 173 -2.08 10.97 1.29
CA VAL A 173 -3.25 11.43 0.53
C VAL A 173 -3.29 12.94 0.58
N MET A 174 -3.43 13.56 -0.58
CA MET A 174 -3.63 15.00 -0.76
C MET A 174 -4.95 15.22 -1.49
N VAL A 175 -5.85 15.96 -0.85
CA VAL A 175 -7.11 16.43 -1.43
C VAL A 175 -6.94 17.90 -1.77
N ILE A 176 -7.15 18.26 -3.03
CA ILE A 176 -7.00 19.61 -3.55
C ILE A 176 -8.39 20.12 -3.93
N CYS A 177 -8.81 21.19 -3.26
CA CYS A 177 -10.09 21.83 -3.42
C CYS A 177 -9.89 23.22 -4.06
N PRO A 178 -9.87 23.33 -5.40
CA PRO A 178 -9.81 24.63 -6.06
C PRO A 178 -11.16 25.34 -5.93
N THR A 179 -11.16 26.49 -5.26
CA THR A 179 -12.36 27.32 -5.06
C THR A 179 -12.32 28.53 -5.99
N SER A 180 -13.26 29.47 -5.80
CA SER A 180 -13.27 30.70 -6.59
C SER A 180 -12.16 31.68 -6.30
N TYR A 181 -11.62 31.68 -5.08
CA TYR A 181 -10.71 32.70 -4.60
C TYR A 181 -9.34 32.14 -4.18
N HIS A 182 -9.30 30.88 -3.73
CA HIS A 182 -8.11 30.25 -3.21
C HIS A 182 -8.07 28.76 -3.58
N MET A 183 -6.93 28.13 -3.33
CA MET A 183 -6.75 26.68 -3.42
C MET A 183 -6.60 26.15 -2.01
N ALA A 184 -7.56 25.36 -1.56
CA ALA A 184 -7.49 24.68 -0.28
C ALA A 184 -6.91 23.27 -0.49
N ILE A 185 -6.04 22.84 0.41
CA ILE A 185 -5.34 21.57 0.37
C ILE A 185 -5.50 20.90 1.73
N TYR A 186 -5.99 19.67 1.72
CA TYR A 186 -5.99 18.79 2.88
C TYR A 186 -5.00 17.66 2.64
N ARG A 187 -4.12 17.38 3.60
CA ARG A 187 -3.15 16.28 3.55
C ARG A 187 -3.31 15.38 4.76
N CYS A 188 -3.21 14.07 4.55
CA CYS A 188 -3.13 13.12 5.66
C CYS A 188 -2.36 11.87 5.25
N VAL A 189 -1.99 11.06 6.24
CA VAL A 189 -1.50 9.70 6.05
C VAL A 189 -2.60 8.73 6.46
N LEU A 190 -3.12 7.98 5.48
CA LEU A 190 -4.04 6.87 5.70
C LEU A 190 -3.27 5.64 6.17
N ASP A 191 -3.59 5.12 7.35
CA ASP A 191 -3.23 3.75 7.75
C ASP A 191 -4.25 2.80 7.12
N PHE A 192 -3.82 2.12 6.06
CA PHE A 192 -4.70 1.25 5.30
C PHE A 192 -5.13 0.02 6.08
N LEU A 193 -4.40 -0.40 7.12
CA LEU A 193 -4.80 -1.54 7.95
C LEU A 193 -5.99 -1.20 8.84
N THR A 194 -6.03 0.03 9.38
CA THR A 194 -7.08 0.44 10.34
C THR A 194 -8.15 1.35 9.73
N GLY A 195 -7.85 2.05 8.64
CA GLY A 195 -8.73 3.05 8.02
C GLY A 195 -8.67 4.39 8.77
N GLY A 196 -7.66 4.53 9.64
CA GLY A 196 -7.38 5.74 10.40
C GLY A 196 -6.57 6.74 9.59
N MET A 197 -6.80 8.03 9.86
CA MET A 197 -6.03 9.13 9.30
C MET A 197 -5.06 9.65 10.36
N GLN A 198 -3.80 9.88 9.97
CA GLN A 198 -2.73 10.43 10.78
C GLN A 198 -2.15 11.67 10.09
N SER A 199 -1.39 12.49 10.83
CA SER A 199 -0.68 13.66 10.28
C SER A 199 -1.55 14.54 9.39
N VAL A 200 -2.74 14.89 9.91
CA VAL A 200 -3.71 15.71 9.19
C VAL A 200 -3.23 17.15 9.16
N GLU A 201 -3.20 17.75 7.98
CA GLU A 201 -2.85 19.14 7.75
C GLU A 201 -3.84 19.77 6.78
N THR A 202 -4.20 21.03 7.04
CA THR A 202 -5.00 21.86 6.15
C THR A 202 -4.22 23.10 5.78
N HIS A 203 -4.29 23.49 4.52
CA HIS A 203 -3.62 24.66 3.99
C HIS A 203 -4.54 25.39 3.03
N GLU A 204 -4.56 26.71 3.09
CA GLU A 204 -5.29 27.56 2.14
C GLU A 204 -4.32 28.54 1.51
N TYR A 205 -4.29 28.56 0.18
CA TYR A 205 -3.37 29.42 -0.57
C TYR A 205 -4.14 30.28 -1.55
N HIS A 206 -3.87 31.59 -1.56
CA HIS A 206 -4.33 32.42 -2.65
C HIS A 206 -3.69 31.97 -3.96
N TYR A 207 -4.44 32.03 -5.06
CA TYR A 207 -3.92 31.58 -6.36
C TYR A 207 -2.64 32.32 -6.76
N THR A 208 -2.52 33.60 -6.45
CA THR A 208 -1.32 34.41 -6.69
C THR A 208 -0.07 33.80 -6.06
N ASP A 209 -0.22 33.23 -4.87
CA ASP A 209 0.87 32.65 -4.08
C ASP A 209 1.28 31.26 -4.55
N VAL A 210 0.44 30.55 -5.31
CA VAL A 210 0.81 29.23 -5.87
C VAL A 210 1.75 29.40 -7.06
N VAL A 211 3.06 29.40 -6.81
CA VAL A 211 4.09 29.68 -7.81
C VAL A 211 4.17 28.60 -8.88
N ALA A 212 4.14 27.33 -8.49
CA ALA A 212 4.36 26.23 -9.43
C ALA A 212 3.67 24.92 -9.00
N VAL A 213 3.34 24.12 -10.01
CA VAL A 213 2.90 22.73 -9.85
C VAL A 213 3.78 21.87 -10.74
N SER A 214 4.49 20.95 -10.11
CA SER A 214 5.56 20.19 -10.77
C SER A 214 5.62 18.77 -10.24
N THR A 215 6.22 17.92 -11.07
CA THR A 215 6.58 16.56 -10.67
C THR A 215 8.08 16.48 -10.71
N ASN A 216 8.69 16.13 -9.58
CA ASN A 216 10.13 16.04 -9.44
C ASN A 216 10.54 14.63 -9.07
N THR A 217 11.59 14.14 -9.71
CA THR A 217 12.21 12.88 -9.32
C THR A 217 13.37 13.18 -8.37
N ARG A 218 13.41 12.51 -7.22
CA ARG A 218 14.45 12.69 -6.21
C ARG A 218 14.98 11.33 -5.73
N PRO A 219 16.29 11.20 -5.48
CA PRO A 219 16.82 10.04 -4.79
C PRO A 219 16.20 9.90 -3.40
N ALA A 220 15.87 8.67 -3.00
CA ALA A 220 15.40 8.36 -1.67
C ALA A 220 16.28 7.28 -1.05
N PRO A 221 17.52 7.63 -0.64
CA PRO A 221 18.49 6.67 -0.13
C PRO A 221 18.04 5.99 1.17
N ASP A 222 17.19 6.65 1.96
CA ASP A 222 16.71 6.18 3.27
C ASP A 222 15.31 5.56 3.21
N LEU A 223 14.74 5.36 2.01
CA LEU A 223 13.50 4.61 1.91
C LEU A 223 13.85 3.15 2.19
N VAL A 224 13.82 2.80 3.48
CA VAL A 224 13.60 1.42 3.90
C VAL A 224 12.16 1.13 3.50
N LEU A 225 11.98 0.86 2.21
CA LEU A 225 11.03 -0.14 1.80
C LEU A 225 11.43 -1.33 2.65
N ASP A 226 10.70 -1.53 3.75
CA ASP A 226 10.77 -2.74 4.54
C ASP A 226 10.22 -3.79 3.57
N ILE A 227 11.10 -4.21 2.64
CA ILE A 227 10.95 -5.35 1.79
C ILE A 227 10.95 -6.46 2.82
N LEU A 228 9.76 -6.72 3.38
CA LEU A 228 9.51 -7.85 4.25
C LEU A 228 9.69 -9.10 3.39
N ALA A 229 10.96 -9.41 3.11
CA ALA A 229 11.51 -10.64 2.57
C ALA A 229 10.57 -11.40 1.62
N ILE A 230 10.36 -10.87 0.41
CA ILE A 230 9.69 -11.57 -0.70
C ILE A 230 10.79 -11.92 -1.72
N ILE A 231 11.31 -13.16 -1.70
CA ILE A 231 10.92 -14.35 -2.51
C ILE A 231 11.34 -14.23 -3.98
N ASP A 232 12.10 -15.24 -4.41
CA ASP A 232 12.53 -15.59 -5.77
C ASP A 232 13.37 -14.56 -6.56
N GLU A 233 14.27 -15.11 -7.38
CA GLU A 233 15.30 -14.40 -8.15
C GLU A 233 14.77 -13.39 -9.19
N GLU A 234 13.45 -13.25 -9.32
CA GLU A 234 12.80 -12.45 -10.38
C GLU A 234 12.17 -11.12 -9.92
N GLN A 235 12.21 -10.75 -8.64
CA GLN A 235 11.60 -9.48 -8.21
C GLN A 235 12.55 -8.28 -8.21
N VAL A 236 12.02 -7.17 -8.72
CA VAL A 236 12.58 -5.81 -8.83
C VAL A 236 13.38 -5.43 -7.59
N ARG A 237 14.70 -5.56 -7.67
CA ARG A 237 15.62 -4.93 -6.72
C ARG A 237 15.90 -3.53 -7.22
N PHE A 238 15.55 -2.55 -6.41
CA PHE A 238 16.02 -1.19 -6.61
C PHE A 238 17.44 -1.10 -6.05
N ALA A 239 18.45 -0.98 -6.92
CA ALA A 239 19.81 -0.67 -6.51
C ALA A 239 19.88 0.73 -5.90
N ARG A 240 19.12 1.68 -6.49
CA ARG A 240 18.99 3.05 -6.02
C ARG A 240 17.60 3.59 -6.29
N THR A 241 16.81 3.77 -5.23
CA THR A 241 15.42 4.19 -5.36
C THR A 241 15.30 5.68 -5.70
N LEU A 242 14.59 5.97 -6.79
CA LEU A 242 14.10 7.28 -7.17
C LEU A 242 12.61 7.41 -6.86
N LEU A 243 12.23 8.51 -6.20
CA LEU A 243 10.85 8.86 -5.94
C LEU A 243 10.41 9.97 -6.88
N LYS A 244 9.33 9.72 -7.62
CA LYS A 244 8.61 10.74 -8.37
C LYS A 244 7.59 11.37 -7.44
N GLU A 245 7.81 12.62 -7.05
CA GLU A 245 6.94 13.38 -6.15
C GLU A 245 6.15 14.41 -6.95
N PHE A 246 4.82 14.41 -6.80
CA PHE A 246 3.99 15.55 -7.17
C PHE A 246 4.10 16.62 -6.09
N GLN A 247 4.28 17.89 -6.48
CA GLN A 247 4.39 18.99 -5.54
C GLN A 247 3.68 20.26 -6.01
N ILE A 248 3.07 20.94 -5.04
CA ILE A 248 2.54 22.30 -5.15
C ILE A 248 3.49 23.21 -4.34
N VAL A 249 4.04 24.22 -5.00
CA VAL A 249 5.01 25.16 -4.43
C VAL A 249 4.40 26.54 -4.34
N VAL A 250 4.50 27.16 -3.17
CA VAL A 250 3.96 28.49 -2.90
C VAL A 250 5.06 29.52 -2.66
N SER A 251 4.71 30.81 -2.73
CA SER A 251 5.62 31.95 -2.67
C SER A 251 6.37 32.06 -1.33
N SER A 252 5.78 31.55 -0.24
CA SER A 252 6.43 31.45 1.08
C SER A 252 7.61 30.48 1.09
N GLY A 253 7.75 29.63 0.06
CA GLY A 253 8.70 28.53 0.02
C GLY A 253 8.13 27.21 0.53
N ASP A 254 6.91 27.19 1.06
CA ASP A 254 6.24 25.96 1.48
C ASP A 254 5.96 25.04 0.29
N ARG A 255 5.96 23.74 0.58
CA ARG A 255 5.78 22.69 -0.42
C ARG A 255 4.85 21.62 0.14
N SER A 256 3.76 21.38 -0.56
CA SER A 256 2.92 20.21 -0.33
C SER A 256 3.28 19.16 -1.36
N LYS A 257 3.65 17.96 -0.92
CA LYS A 257 4.11 16.88 -1.79
C LYS A 257 3.38 15.57 -1.53
N VAL A 258 3.32 14.71 -2.55
CA VAL A 258 2.89 13.30 -2.45
C VAL A 258 3.75 12.48 -3.41
N VAL A 259 4.18 11.29 -2.98
CA VAL A 259 4.87 10.33 -3.85
C VAL A 259 3.88 9.72 -4.82
N VAL A 260 4.19 9.75 -6.12
CA VAL A 260 3.32 9.26 -7.21
C VAL A 260 4.01 8.26 -8.13
N GLY A 261 5.27 7.92 -7.86
CA GLY A 261 6.03 6.91 -8.60
C GLY A 261 7.30 6.51 -7.87
N ILE A 262 7.74 5.27 -8.11
CA ILE A 262 8.98 4.70 -7.60
C ILE A 262 9.69 4.02 -8.77
N SER A 263 10.96 4.35 -8.99
CA SER A 263 11.79 3.75 -10.05
C SER A 263 13.22 3.52 -9.58
N ASP A 264 14.01 2.78 -10.34
CA ASP A 264 15.44 2.65 -10.12
C ASP A 264 16.24 3.76 -10.83
N GLU A 265 17.37 4.17 -10.25
CA GLU A 265 18.30 5.13 -10.86
C GLU A 265 19.18 4.48 -11.93
N GLU A 266 19.62 3.23 -11.71
CA GLU A 266 20.52 2.51 -12.61
C GLU A 266 19.76 1.89 -13.78
N ASP A 267 18.49 1.51 -13.57
CA ASP A 267 17.59 1.00 -14.59
C ASP A 267 16.21 1.71 -14.56
N PRO A 268 16.02 2.80 -15.32
CA PRO A 268 14.76 3.55 -15.32
C PRO A 268 13.52 2.76 -15.77
N ASP A 269 13.71 1.68 -16.54
CA ASP A 269 12.62 0.80 -16.97
C ASP A 269 12.16 -0.10 -15.80
N ASN A 270 13.04 -0.31 -14.82
CA ASN A 270 12.74 -0.95 -13.56
C ASN A 270 11.96 0.00 -12.63
N SER A 271 10.64 -0.02 -12.74
CA SER A 271 9.73 0.82 -11.95
C SER A 271 8.63 0.02 -11.27
N ALA A 272 8.24 0.46 -10.07
CA ALA A 272 7.13 -0.18 -9.37
C ALA A 272 5.79 0.31 -9.93
N THR A 273 4.97 -0.65 -10.35
CA THR A 273 3.60 -0.40 -10.79
C THR A 273 2.74 -0.06 -9.58
N LEU A 274 2.56 1.24 -9.32
CA LEU A 274 1.67 1.72 -8.26
C LEU A 274 0.21 1.70 -8.72
N GLN A 275 -0.71 1.69 -7.75
CA GLN A 275 -2.13 1.95 -8.03
C GLN A 275 -2.29 3.34 -8.68
N ASP A 276 -3.05 3.42 -9.77
CA ASP A 276 -3.25 4.66 -10.51
C ASP A 276 -3.99 5.68 -9.64
N SER A 277 -3.31 6.79 -9.33
CA SER A 277 -3.86 7.92 -8.57
C SER A 277 -4.50 8.99 -9.45
N GLY A 278 -4.56 8.77 -10.77
CA GLY A 278 -5.06 9.77 -11.72
C GLY A 278 -4.17 11.00 -11.82
N ILE A 279 -2.91 10.90 -11.38
CA ILE A 279 -2.02 12.06 -11.16
C ILE A 279 -1.87 12.97 -12.38
N ASN A 280 -1.73 12.41 -13.58
CA ASN A 280 -1.58 13.21 -14.79
C ASN A 280 -2.80 14.12 -15.01
N ARG A 281 -4.01 13.60 -14.76
CA ARG A 281 -5.26 14.37 -14.85
C ARG A 281 -5.34 15.44 -13.77
N VAL A 282 -4.87 15.14 -12.56
CA VAL A 282 -4.80 16.13 -11.48
C VAL A 282 -3.83 17.26 -11.85
N ILE A 283 -2.63 16.94 -12.33
CA ILE A 283 -1.64 17.93 -12.78
C ILE A 283 -2.24 18.85 -13.85
N ASP A 284 -2.85 18.28 -14.89
CA ASP A 284 -3.41 19.05 -16.00
C ASP A 284 -4.56 19.94 -15.54
N THR A 285 -5.43 19.40 -14.68
CA THR A 285 -6.54 20.15 -14.08
C THR A 285 -6.05 21.30 -13.21
N VAL A 286 -5.11 21.06 -12.30
CA VAL A 286 -4.56 22.11 -11.42
C VAL A 286 -3.84 23.18 -12.26
N ARG A 287 -3.05 22.78 -13.27
CA ARG A 287 -2.40 23.73 -14.19
C ARG A 287 -3.42 24.58 -14.95
N LYS A 288 -4.51 23.99 -15.42
CA LYS A 288 -5.61 24.71 -16.09
C LYS A 288 -6.21 25.75 -15.14
N VAL A 289 -6.60 25.35 -13.92
CA VAL A 289 -7.17 26.27 -12.91
C VAL A 289 -6.19 27.41 -12.60
N LEU A 290 -4.92 27.11 -12.38
CA LEU A 290 -3.90 28.13 -12.11
C LEU A 290 -3.72 29.09 -13.28
N ARG A 291 -3.73 28.60 -14.52
CA ARG A 291 -3.64 29.44 -15.72
C ARG A 291 -4.84 30.36 -15.86
N ASP A 292 -6.04 29.84 -15.64
CA ASP A 292 -7.27 30.62 -15.78
C ASP A 292 -7.37 31.71 -14.70
N LYS A 293 -6.87 31.43 -13.47
CA LYS A 293 -6.87 32.38 -12.36
C LYS A 293 -5.72 33.38 -12.35
N LYS A 294 -4.52 32.98 -12.77
CA LYS A 294 -3.36 33.88 -12.85
C LYS A 294 -3.31 34.66 -14.16
N GLY A 295 -3.65 34.02 -15.28
CA GLY A 295 -3.56 34.59 -16.63
C GLY A 295 -4.75 35.47 -17.03
N GLY A 296 -5.83 35.48 -16.24
CA GLY A 296 -7.04 36.27 -16.50
C GLY A 296 -6.90 37.80 -16.41
N THR A 297 -5.70 38.33 -16.18
CA THR A 297 -5.42 39.78 -16.22
C THR A 297 -5.14 40.33 -17.62
N ALA A 298 -5.12 39.51 -18.67
CA ALA A 298 -4.81 39.96 -20.03
C ALA A 298 -6.03 40.23 -20.95
N ALA A 299 -7.27 40.10 -20.47
CA ALA A 299 -8.47 40.21 -21.31
C ALA A 299 -9.49 41.22 -20.79
N LEU A 300 -9.07 42.45 -20.51
CA LEU A 300 -9.95 43.63 -20.48
C LEU A 300 -9.15 44.87 -20.94
N ASN A 301 -9.20 45.14 -22.24
CA ASN A 301 -9.17 46.47 -22.85
C ASN A 301 -9.86 46.39 -24.22
#